data_AF-A0A535GIS7-F1
#
_entry.id   AF-A0A535GIS7-F1
#
_cell.length_a   1.000
_cell.length_b   1.000
_cell.length_c   1.000
_cell.angle_alpha   90.00
_cell.angle_beta   90.00
_cell.angle_gamma   90.00
#
_symmetry.space_group_name_H-M   'P 1'
#
loop_
_entity.id
_entity.type
_entity.pdbx_description
1 polymer ?
#
loop_
_entity_poly.entity_id
_entity_poly.type
_entity_poly.pdbx_seq_one_letter_code
_entity_poly.pdbx_strand_id
1 'polypeptide(L)' 'MTGRKRVEAAIAMGVADRPPVGAWGHTYREEWSPSDLAAITVDRARRFGWDFVKFQPRASTSTAFGLRS' A
#
# COMPACT_ATOMS: atom_id res chain seq x y z
N MET A 1 1.77 6.75 19.03
CA MET A 1 0.57 6.17 18.38
C MET A 1 1.00 5.22 17.26
N THR A 2 0.25 4.15 16.95
CA THR A 2 0.55 3.28 15.79
C THR A 2 0.05 3.89 14.49
N GLY A 3 0.61 3.49 13.33
CA GLY A 3 0.13 3.97 12.02
C GLY A 3 -1.37 3.70 11.79
N ARG A 4 -1.83 2.51 12.20
CA ARG A 4 -3.26 2.16 12.18
C ARG A 4 -4.12 3.16 12.97
N LYS A 5 -3.75 3.44 14.22
CA LYS A 5 -4.50 4.39 15.08
C LYS A 5 -4.50 5.80 14.48
N ARG A 6 -3.41 6.19 13.81
CA ARG A 6 -3.29 7.47 13.10
C ARG A 6 -4.28 7.58 11.94
N VAL A 7 -4.40 6.52 11.15
CA VAL A 7 -5.36 6.43 10.03
C VAL A 7 -6.80 6.43 10.54
N GLU A 8 -7.10 5.63 11.57
CA GLU A 8 -8.43 5.57 12.19
C GLU A 8 -8.86 6.94 12.74
N ALA A 9 -7.96 7.66 13.42
CA ALA A 9 -8.23 9.02 13.91
C ALA A 9 -8.51 10.01 12.76
N ALA A 10 -7.74 9.95 11.67
CA ALA A 10 -7.94 10.83 10.52
C ALA A 10 -9.29 10.56 9.80
N ILE A 11 -9.69 9.30 9.65
CA ILE A 11 -10.99 8.92 9.06
C ILE A 11 -12.16 9.44 9.92
N ALA A 12 -12.00 9.41 11.24
CA ALA A 12 -12.98 9.95 12.17
C ALA A 12 -13.00 11.50 12.24
N MET A 13 -12.29 12.18 11.34
CA MET A 13 -12.10 13.64 11.36
C MET A 13 -11.47 14.17 12.66
N GLY A 14 -10.74 13.32 13.38
CA GLY A 14 -10.03 13.65 14.61
C GLY A 14 -8.59 14.13 14.36
N VAL A 15 -7.93 14.58 15.44
CA VAL A 15 -6.55 15.03 15.41
C VAL A 15 -5.62 13.91 15.89
N ALA A 16 -4.73 13.49 14.99
CA ALA A 16 -3.63 12.57 15.27
C ALA A 16 -2.37 13.31 15.76
N ASP A 17 -1.36 12.57 16.21
CA ASP A 17 -0.03 13.12 16.57
C ASP A 17 0.71 13.76 15.37
N ARG A 18 0.41 13.29 14.15
CA ARG A 18 0.78 13.88 12.85
C ARG A 18 -0.16 13.34 11.76
N PRO A 19 -0.23 13.95 10.56
CA PRO A 19 -0.98 13.38 9.43
C PRO A 19 -0.51 11.94 9.10
N PRO A 20 -1.43 11.00 8.76
CA PRO A 20 -1.04 9.69 8.28
C PRO A 20 -0.39 9.79 6.89
N VAL A 21 0.66 9.00 6.67
CA VAL A 21 1.41 8.97 5.41
C VAL A 21 1.38 7.58 4.80
N GLY A 22 1.24 7.55 3.48
CA GLY A 22 1.35 6.34 2.68
C GLY A 22 1.71 6.75 1.26
N ALA A 23 2.38 5.87 0.52
CA ALA A 23 2.66 6.09 -0.89
C ALA A 23 2.28 4.87 -1.71
N TRP A 24 2.01 5.12 -2.98
CA TRP A 24 1.78 4.09 -3.98
C TRP A 24 2.75 4.30 -5.14
N GLY A 25 3.28 3.19 -5.65
CA GLY A 25 4.14 3.19 -6.81
C GLY A 25 4.34 1.77 -7.32
N HIS A 26 4.69 1.66 -8.59
CA HIS A 26 4.88 0.35 -9.22
C HIS A 26 6.21 -0.30 -8.82
N THR A 27 6.16 -1.62 -8.62
CA THR A 27 7.29 -2.54 -8.46
C THR A 27 7.28 -3.52 -9.61
N TYR A 28 7.73 -3.06 -10.79
CA TYR A 28 7.56 -3.77 -12.07
C TYR A 28 8.09 -5.21 -12.09
N ARG A 29 9.12 -5.52 -11.29
CA ARG A 29 9.69 -6.88 -11.21
C ARG A 29 8.92 -7.73 -10.21
N GLU A 30 8.66 -7.17 -9.04
CA GLU A 30 8.10 -7.85 -7.89
C GLU A 30 6.57 -8.06 -7.99
N GLU A 31 5.87 -7.29 -8.83
CA GLU A 31 4.42 -7.41 -9.03
C GLU A 31 3.97 -8.68 -9.78
N TRP A 32 4.90 -9.44 -10.36
CA TRP A 32 4.60 -10.71 -11.04
C TRP A 32 4.46 -11.90 -10.10
N SER A 33 4.80 -11.73 -8.82
CA SER A 33 4.73 -12.76 -7.80
C SER A 33 3.99 -12.22 -6.57
N PRO A 34 2.94 -12.90 -6.08
CA PRO A 34 2.25 -12.48 -4.87
C PRO A 34 3.18 -12.37 -3.65
N SER A 35 4.15 -13.29 -3.52
CA SER A 35 5.12 -13.27 -2.42
C SER A 35 6.06 -12.08 -2.51
N ASP A 36 6.55 -11.78 -3.71
CA ASP A 36 7.56 -10.74 -3.91
C ASP A 36 6.93 -9.36 -3.75
N LEU A 37 5.69 -9.19 -4.26
CA LEU A 37 4.90 -7.99 -4.06
C LEU A 37 4.62 -7.74 -2.58
N ALA A 38 4.27 -8.78 -1.82
CA ALA A 38 4.08 -8.67 -0.37
C ALA A 38 5.37 -8.26 0.35
N ALA A 39 6.49 -8.93 0.02
CA ALA A 39 7.79 -8.66 0.61
C ALA A 39 8.25 -7.21 0.37
N ILE A 40 8.23 -6.74 -0.88
CA ILE A 40 8.67 -5.38 -1.20
C ILE A 40 7.74 -4.31 -0.62
N THR A 41 6.44 -4.59 -0.51
CA THR A 41 5.47 -3.67 0.10
C THR A 41 5.76 -3.49 1.59
N VAL A 42 6.00 -4.60 2.30
CA VAL A 42 6.31 -4.57 3.74
C VAL A 42 7.67 -3.90 3.99
N ASP A 43 8.68 -4.19 3.18
CA ASP A 43 10.00 -3.56 3.27
C ASP A 43 9.89 -2.03 3.16
N ARG A 44 9.20 -1.53 2.12
CA ARG A 44 9.00 -0.09 1.91
C ARG A 44 8.21 0.55 3.04
N ALA A 45 7.14 -0.09 3.50
CA ALA A 45 6.33 0.42 4.59
C ALA A 45 7.15 0.62 5.88
N ARG A 46 8.04 -0.34 6.18
CA ARG A 46 8.96 -0.25 7.32
C ARG A 46 10.04 0.81 7.10
N ARG A 47 10.70 0.77 5.94
CA ARG A 47 11.81 1.67 5.57
C ARG A 47 11.40 3.14 5.60
N PHE A 48 10.20 3.45 5.13
CA PHE A 48 9.72 4.83 5.02
C PHE A 48 8.71 5.21 6.11
N GLY A 49 8.43 4.31 7.06
CA GLY A 49 7.51 4.57 8.17
C GLY A 49 6.08 4.89 7.74
N TRP A 50 5.58 4.19 6.72
CA TRP A 50 4.21 4.36 6.24
C TRP A 50 3.18 3.85 7.23
N ASP A 51 2.06 4.56 7.31
CA ASP A 51 0.96 4.28 8.22
C ASP A 51 -0.08 3.33 7.63
N PHE A 52 -0.15 3.27 6.30
CA PHE A 52 -0.97 2.34 5.54
C PHE A 52 -0.30 2.03 4.20
N VAL A 53 -0.68 0.90 3.61
CA VAL A 53 -0.20 0.47 2.29
C VAL A 53 -1.39 0.26 1.36
N LYS A 54 -1.28 0.73 0.12
CA LYS A 54 -2.17 0.30 -0.96
C LYS A 54 -1.56 -0.95 -1.59
N PHE A 55 -2.17 -2.09 -1.35
CA PHE A 55 -1.72 -3.37 -1.93
C PHE A 55 -2.49 -3.67 -3.22
N GLN A 56 -1.90 -3.33 -4.36
CA GLN A 56 -2.49 -3.61 -5.67
C GLN A 56 -1.38 -3.87 -6.71
N PRO A 57 -1.35 -5.02 -7.38
CA PRO A 57 -0.50 -5.23 -8.56
C PRO A 57 -0.98 -4.36 -9.73
N ARG A 58 -0.08 -3.98 -10.64
CA ARG A 58 -0.42 -3.30 -11.91
C ARG A 58 -1.41 -4.09 -12.74
N ALA A 59 -1.28 -5.43 -12.77
CA ALA A 59 -2.18 -6.28 -13.53
C ALA A 59 -3.61 -5.91 -13.14
N SER A 60 -4.27 -5.17 -14.03
CA SER A 60 -5.66 -4.82 -13.87
C SER A 60 -6.41 -6.15 -13.73
N THR A 61 -7.43 -6.19 -12.89
CA THR A 61 -8.35 -7.34 -12.84
C THR A 61 -8.81 -7.74 -14.25
N SER A 62 -8.90 -6.79 -15.19
CA SER A 62 -9.15 -7.06 -16.61
C SER A 62 -8.19 -8.07 -17.26
N THR A 63 -6.89 -8.05 -16.94
CA THR A 63 -5.93 -9.05 -17.45
C THR A 63 -6.20 -10.44 -16.89
N ALA A 64 -6.65 -10.53 -15.63
CA ALA A 64 -7.09 -11.81 -15.05
C ALA A 64 -8.35 -12.36 -15.75
N PHE A 65 -9.17 -11.49 -16.35
CA PHE A 65 -10.32 -11.86 -17.19
C PHE A 65 -10.00 -11.94 -18.69
N GLY A 66 -8.71 -11.97 -19.06
CA GLY A 66 -8.27 -12.13 -20.46
C GLY A 66 -8.43 -10.89 -21.34
N LEU A 67 -8.83 -9.75 -20.77
CA LEU A 67 -8.94 -8.49 -21.50
C LEU A 67 -7.58 -7.81 -21.58
N ARG A 68 -7.09 -7.61 -22.80
CA ARG A 68 -5.88 -6.84 -23.10
C ARG A 68 -6.28 -5.40 -23.41
N SER A 69 -5.61 -4.44 -22.76
CA SER A 69 -5.70 -3.01 -23.06
C SER A 69 -5.10 -2.68 -24.42
#